data_AF-A0A7X1F5S6-F1
#
_entry.id   AF-A0A7X1F5S6-F1
#
_cell.length_a   1.000
_cell.length_b   1.000
_cell.length_c   1.000
_cell.angle_alpha   90.00
_cell.angle_beta   90.00
_cell.angle_gamma   90.00
#
_symmetry.space_group_name_H-M   'P 1'
#
loop_
_entity.id
_entity.type
_entity.pdbx_description
1 polymer ?
#
loop_
_entity_poly.entity_id
_entity_poly.type
_entity_poly.pdbx_seq_one_letter_code
_entity_poly.pdbx_strand_id
1 'polypeptide(L)'
;MLAGLLAALTLPGQAAQAAILSDGGFELQGAAVGPAGYCYMGASVAGSAVCGAGAWTGGGDGGGIQSASNSAWPGISTPQGSYYGFVQTAGFLSQVFTINSTGDYVVNWLDAGRVASGGQSGNQAYDAILTNLATNSVTTLSSHATTTAQVWTARAMNTTLTGGTSYRLTFQGKTTNDNTAFIDAVAVNAVPVSAVPEPSSWGLMVVGFCTLAFVMRRRRALHALSGSAASPLAA
;
A
#
# COMPACT_ATOMS: atom_id res chain seq x y z
N MET A 1 22.87 -42.12 -21.24
CA MET A 1 21.72 -41.36 -20.71
C MET A 1 22.29 -40.22 -19.89
N LEU A 2 22.34 -39.01 -20.45
CA LEU A 2 22.95 -37.85 -19.80
C LEU A 2 22.06 -36.63 -20.06
N ALA A 3 21.43 -36.10 -19.02
CA ALA A 3 20.81 -34.77 -18.96
C ALA A 3 20.35 -34.57 -17.51
N GLY A 4 20.52 -33.43 -16.84
CA GLY A 4 21.05 -32.14 -17.22
C GLY A 4 20.86 -31.22 -16.02
N LEU A 5 21.74 -30.23 -15.82
CA LEU A 5 21.54 -29.21 -14.79
C LEU A 5 21.39 -27.85 -15.49
N LEU A 6 20.15 -27.36 -15.58
CA LEU A 6 19.82 -26.00 -15.99
C LEU A 6 19.96 -25.08 -14.78
N ALA A 7 20.77 -24.02 -14.90
CA ALA A 7 20.78 -22.92 -13.94
C ALA A 7 20.06 -21.70 -14.56
N ALA A 8 18.95 -21.31 -13.93
CA ALA A 8 18.09 -20.22 -14.34
C ALA A 8 18.66 -18.86 -13.93
N LEU A 9 18.52 -17.88 -14.82
CA LEU A 9 18.93 -16.49 -14.67
C LEU A 9 17.78 -15.70 -14.02
N THR A 10 18.02 -14.97 -12.93
CA THR A 10 17.03 -14.06 -12.34
C THR A 10 17.52 -12.61 -12.40
N LEU A 11 16.65 -11.72 -12.87
CA LEU A 11 16.85 -10.27 -12.95
C LEU A 11 16.23 -9.60 -11.70
N PRO A 12 16.87 -8.60 -11.07
CA PRO A 12 16.20 -7.79 -10.06
C PRO A 12 15.48 -6.63 -10.75
N GLY A 13 14.16 -6.74 -10.88
CA GLY A 13 13.29 -5.61 -11.23
C GLY A 13 12.67 -5.03 -9.96
N GLN A 14 12.88 -3.74 -9.70
CA GLN A 14 12.09 -3.00 -8.72
C GLN A 14 10.64 -2.97 -9.20
N ALA A 15 9.74 -3.63 -8.45
CA ALA A 15 8.32 -3.49 -8.66
C ALA A 15 7.84 -2.22 -7.93
N ALA A 16 7.50 -1.16 -8.68
CA ALA A 16 6.52 -0.20 -8.19
C ALA A 16 5.17 -0.91 -8.17
N GLN A 17 4.74 -1.38 -7.00
CA GLN A 17 3.46 -2.07 -6.86
C GLN A 17 2.33 -1.04 -6.92
N ALA A 18 1.30 -1.31 -7.73
CA ALA A 18 0.10 -0.48 -7.79
C ALA A 18 -0.59 -0.41 -6.43
N ALA A 19 -1.19 0.75 -6.11
CA ALA A 19 -2.01 0.91 -4.91
C ALA A 19 -3.11 -0.17 -4.88
N ILE A 20 -3.21 -0.89 -3.77
CA ILE A 20 -4.10 -2.05 -3.64
C ILE A 20 -5.56 -1.61 -3.41
N LEU A 21 -5.75 -0.40 -2.87
CA LEU A 21 -7.06 0.23 -2.72
C LEU A 21 -7.53 0.83 -4.05
N SER A 22 -8.83 0.73 -4.30
CA SER A 22 -9.52 1.44 -5.36
C SER A 22 -10.00 2.81 -4.87
N ASP A 23 -9.93 3.83 -5.72
CA ASP A 23 -10.45 5.16 -5.44
C ASP A 23 -10.01 5.76 -4.10
N GLY A 24 -8.71 5.65 -3.77
CA GLY A 24 -8.14 6.13 -2.52
C GLY A 24 -8.27 7.64 -2.28
N GLY A 25 -8.45 8.42 -3.35
CA GLY A 25 -8.74 9.86 -3.31
C GLY A 25 -10.23 10.21 -3.41
N PHE A 26 -11.14 9.22 -3.44
CA PHE A 26 -12.59 9.44 -3.50
C PHE A 26 -13.09 10.18 -4.77
N GLU A 27 -12.25 10.33 -5.79
CA GLU A 27 -12.55 11.11 -6.99
C GLU A 27 -13.59 10.41 -7.89
N LEU A 28 -13.53 9.08 -7.99
CA LEU A 28 -14.45 8.33 -8.84
C LEU A 28 -15.84 8.25 -8.22
N GLN A 29 -15.93 7.90 -6.94
CA GLN A 29 -17.21 7.84 -6.24
C GLN A 29 -17.75 9.24 -5.92
N GLY A 30 -16.84 10.20 -5.66
CA GLY A 30 -17.16 11.60 -5.43
C GLY A 30 -17.75 12.31 -6.65
N ALA A 31 -17.42 11.89 -7.86
CA ALA A 31 -18.04 12.41 -9.08
C ALA A 31 -19.58 12.22 -9.14
N ALA A 32 -20.12 11.28 -8.36
CA ALA A 32 -21.57 11.07 -8.21
C ALA A 32 -22.20 11.92 -7.09
N VAL A 33 -21.42 12.72 -6.36
CA VAL A 33 -21.92 13.66 -5.35
C VAL A 33 -22.80 14.70 -6.04
N GLY A 34 -24.06 14.76 -5.63
CA GLY A 34 -25.04 15.67 -6.19
C GLY A 34 -24.74 17.16 -5.91
N PRO A 35 -25.62 18.07 -6.35
CA PRO A 35 -25.40 19.52 -6.28
C PRO A 35 -25.24 20.07 -4.85
N ALA A 36 -25.62 19.30 -3.82
CA ALA A 36 -25.35 19.64 -2.43
C ALA A 36 -23.85 19.68 -2.08
N GLY A 37 -22.99 19.06 -2.89
CA GLY A 37 -21.54 19.03 -2.65
C GLY A 37 -21.11 18.06 -1.55
N TYR A 38 -22.02 17.24 -1.03
CA TYR A 38 -21.72 16.14 -0.10
C TYR A 38 -22.74 15.02 -0.23
N CYS A 39 -22.40 13.84 0.26
CA CYS A 39 -23.29 12.71 0.41
C CYS A 39 -22.91 11.84 1.62
N TYR A 40 -23.86 11.09 2.15
CA TYR A 40 -23.66 10.10 3.22
C TYR A 40 -23.78 8.68 2.66
N MET A 41 -22.96 7.75 3.15
CA MET A 41 -22.92 6.35 2.71
C MET A 41 -23.81 5.41 3.54
N GLY A 42 -24.64 5.95 4.45
CA GLY A 42 -25.61 5.21 5.24
C GLY A 42 -26.97 5.94 5.30
N ALA A 43 -28.04 5.19 5.57
CA ALA A 43 -29.42 5.68 5.57
C ALA A 43 -29.80 6.60 6.76
N SER A 44 -28.83 7.01 7.57
CA SER A 44 -29.02 7.46 8.96
C SER A 44 -29.24 8.95 9.17
N VAL A 45 -29.08 9.80 8.15
CA VAL A 45 -29.42 11.24 8.28
C VAL A 45 -30.58 11.57 7.37
N ALA A 46 -31.81 11.53 7.91
CA ALA A 46 -33.04 11.81 7.18
C ALA A 46 -32.93 13.11 6.36
N GLY A 47 -33.14 13.02 5.04
CA GLY A 47 -33.04 14.15 4.12
C GLY A 47 -31.64 14.46 3.59
N SER A 48 -30.60 13.74 4.01
CA SER A 48 -29.26 13.90 3.42
C SER A 48 -29.12 13.15 2.10
N ALA A 49 -28.33 13.71 1.18
CA ALA A 49 -27.99 13.07 -0.08
C ALA A 49 -27.26 11.74 0.18
N VAL A 50 -27.67 10.67 -0.51
CA VAL A 50 -27.05 9.35 -0.40
C VAL A 50 -25.93 9.23 -1.44
N CYS A 51 -24.77 8.72 -1.03
CA CYS A 51 -23.68 8.51 -1.97
C CYS A 51 -24.03 7.45 -3.01
N GLY A 52 -23.60 7.66 -4.25
CA GLY A 52 -23.63 6.63 -5.29
C GLY A 52 -22.82 5.40 -4.89
N ALA A 53 -23.08 4.28 -5.58
CA ALA A 53 -22.26 3.08 -5.43
C ALA A 53 -20.80 3.37 -5.81
N GLY A 54 -19.86 2.75 -5.11
CA GLY A 54 -18.42 2.89 -5.37
C GLY A 54 -17.59 2.01 -4.45
N ALA A 55 -16.27 2.26 -4.45
CA ALA A 55 -15.30 1.44 -3.71
C ALA A 55 -15.42 1.61 -2.19
N TRP A 56 -15.82 2.80 -1.74
CA TRP A 56 -15.99 3.09 -0.32
C TRP A 56 -17.43 2.87 0.10
N THR A 57 -17.56 2.30 1.29
CA THR A 57 -18.81 2.21 2.03
C THR A 57 -18.66 2.98 3.33
N GLY A 58 -19.76 3.37 3.93
CA GLY A 58 -19.75 4.08 5.20
C GLY A 58 -21.08 3.88 5.91
N GLY A 59 -21.21 4.47 7.09
CA GLY A 59 -22.41 4.29 7.89
C GLY A 59 -22.23 4.83 9.31
N GLY A 60 -23.12 4.37 10.19
CA GLY A 60 -23.29 4.99 11.50
C GLY A 60 -23.84 6.41 11.37
N ASP A 61 -23.62 7.24 12.39
CA ASP A 61 -24.10 8.63 12.42
C ASP A 61 -23.17 9.62 11.69
N GLY A 62 -22.38 9.16 10.70
CA GLY A 62 -21.54 10.07 9.93
C GLY A 62 -20.38 9.47 9.13
N GLY A 63 -20.63 9.01 7.91
CA GLY A 63 -19.58 8.64 6.96
C GLY A 63 -20.01 8.94 5.53
N GLY A 64 -19.13 9.50 4.71
CA GLY A 64 -19.49 9.88 3.35
C GLY A 64 -18.38 10.57 2.56
N ILE A 65 -18.77 11.24 1.47
CA ILE A 65 -17.86 11.99 0.60
C ILE A 65 -18.33 13.44 0.51
N GLN A 66 -17.37 14.36 0.49
CA GLN A 66 -17.61 15.78 0.33
C GLN A 66 -16.72 16.34 -0.79
N SER A 67 -17.27 17.30 -1.55
CA SER A 67 -16.52 18.13 -2.47
C SER A 67 -15.75 19.22 -1.70
N ALA A 68 -14.52 19.48 -2.13
CA ALA A 68 -13.71 20.58 -1.60
C ALA A 68 -14.39 21.96 -1.74
N SER A 69 -15.26 22.12 -2.75
CA SER A 69 -16.04 23.34 -2.99
C SER A 69 -17.46 23.31 -2.41
N ASN A 70 -17.73 22.45 -1.42
CA ASN A 70 -19.04 22.36 -0.77
C ASN A 70 -19.48 23.72 -0.19
N SER A 71 -20.67 24.18 -0.57
CA SER A 71 -21.25 25.45 -0.11
C SER A 71 -22.05 25.35 1.18
N ALA A 72 -22.58 24.15 1.51
CA ALA A 72 -23.35 23.95 2.74
C ALA A 72 -22.42 23.98 3.97
N TRP A 73 -21.25 23.36 3.82
CA TRP A 73 -20.19 23.32 4.82
C TRP A 73 -18.87 23.59 4.09
N PRO A 74 -18.19 24.72 4.32
CA PRO A 74 -16.97 25.05 3.61
C PRO A 74 -15.97 23.90 3.70
N GLY A 75 -15.61 23.37 2.53
CA GLY A 75 -14.57 22.35 2.43
C GLY A 75 -13.19 22.91 2.71
N ILE A 76 -12.19 22.02 2.74
CA ILE A 76 -10.78 22.40 2.71
C ILE A 76 -10.25 22.08 1.32
N SER A 77 -9.39 22.94 0.76
CA SER A 77 -8.71 22.66 -0.50
C SER A 77 -7.99 21.31 -0.43
N THR A 78 -8.37 20.36 -1.29
CA THR A 78 -7.70 19.06 -1.35
C THR A 78 -6.32 19.17 -2.03
N PRO A 79 -5.29 18.43 -1.57
CA PRO A 79 -4.01 18.32 -2.27
C PRO A 79 -4.13 17.54 -3.59
N GLN A 80 -5.19 16.76 -3.77
CA GLN A 80 -5.42 15.95 -4.97
C GLN A 80 -6.90 15.94 -5.34
N GLY A 81 -7.21 16.35 -6.58
CA GLY A 81 -8.57 16.20 -7.11
C GLY A 81 -9.57 17.22 -6.57
N SER A 82 -10.79 16.79 -6.31
CA SER A 82 -11.94 17.65 -5.95
C SER A 82 -12.79 17.10 -4.81
N TYR A 83 -12.55 15.87 -4.37
CA TYR A 83 -13.36 15.17 -3.39
C TYR A 83 -12.48 14.55 -2.30
N TYR A 84 -13.09 14.23 -1.18
CA TYR A 84 -12.48 13.49 -0.10
C TYR A 84 -13.54 12.81 0.75
N GLY A 85 -13.14 11.76 1.45
CA GLY A 85 -13.98 11.11 2.44
C GLY A 85 -14.12 11.96 3.70
N PHE A 86 -15.20 11.76 4.44
CA PHE A 86 -15.34 12.28 5.79
C PHE A 86 -15.80 11.21 6.77
N VAL A 87 -15.32 11.33 8.00
CA VAL A 87 -15.77 10.58 9.18
C VAL A 87 -16.28 11.60 10.19
N GLN A 88 -17.57 11.52 10.50
CA GLN A 88 -18.29 12.41 11.40
C GLN A 88 -18.83 11.61 12.59
N THR A 89 -18.81 12.22 13.77
CA THR A 89 -19.30 11.61 15.02
C THR A 89 -18.70 10.20 15.24
N ALA A 90 -19.55 9.19 15.43
CA ALA A 90 -19.23 7.77 15.56
C ALA A 90 -19.45 6.99 14.26
N GLY A 91 -19.63 7.68 13.13
CA GLY A 91 -19.73 7.05 11.82
C GLY A 91 -18.39 6.49 11.32
N PHE A 92 -18.40 5.92 10.12
CA PHE A 92 -17.20 5.30 9.54
C PHE A 92 -17.14 5.38 8.02
N LEU A 93 -15.92 5.23 7.51
CA LEU A 93 -15.62 4.93 6.11
C LEU A 93 -14.83 3.62 6.03
N SER A 94 -15.15 2.75 5.09
CA SER A 94 -14.46 1.48 4.92
C SER A 94 -14.37 1.00 3.48
N GLN A 95 -13.29 0.29 3.18
CA GLN A 95 -13.08 -0.36 1.90
C GLN A 95 -12.49 -1.76 2.11
N VAL A 96 -12.96 -2.72 1.32
CA VAL A 96 -12.40 -4.08 1.26
C VAL A 96 -11.39 -4.14 0.13
N PHE A 97 -10.24 -4.76 0.38
CA PHE A 97 -9.19 -4.98 -0.61
C PHE A 97 -8.50 -6.33 -0.39
N THR A 98 -7.79 -6.82 -1.40
CA THR A 98 -7.12 -8.13 -1.36
C THR A 98 -5.61 -7.97 -1.50
N ILE A 99 -4.87 -8.65 -0.63
CA ILE A 99 -3.41 -8.69 -0.67
C ILE A 99 -2.96 -9.87 -1.52
N ASN A 100 -2.13 -9.63 -2.53
CA ASN A 100 -1.70 -10.68 -3.46
C ASN A 100 -0.50 -11.49 -2.95
N SER A 101 0.39 -10.87 -2.18
CA SER A 101 1.62 -11.50 -1.66
C SER A 101 1.80 -11.19 -0.18
N THR A 102 2.24 -12.19 0.60
CA THR A 102 2.61 -11.98 2.00
C THR A 102 3.80 -11.04 2.08
N GLY A 103 3.76 -10.07 3.01
CA GLY A 103 4.86 -9.15 3.22
C GLY A 103 4.49 -7.97 4.11
N ASP A 104 5.43 -7.05 4.24
CA ASP A 104 5.22 -5.78 4.95
C ASP A 104 4.60 -4.75 4.01
N TYR A 105 3.64 -4.00 4.53
CA TYR A 105 2.87 -2.99 3.84
C TYR A 105 2.85 -1.69 4.65
N VAL A 106 2.78 -0.57 3.94
CA VAL A 106 2.49 0.75 4.50
C VAL A 106 1.06 1.13 4.12
N VAL A 107 0.25 1.42 5.12
CA VAL A 107 -1.05 2.09 4.96
C VAL A 107 -0.82 3.57 5.20
N ASN A 108 -1.09 4.41 4.19
CA ASN A 108 -0.92 5.86 4.30
C ASN A 108 -2.17 6.61 3.83
N TRP A 109 -2.40 7.79 4.40
CA TRP A 109 -3.51 8.67 4.04
C TRP A 109 -3.21 10.11 4.50
N LEU A 110 -4.06 11.04 4.10
CA LEU A 110 -4.09 12.40 4.61
C LEU A 110 -5.32 12.60 5.50
N ASP A 111 -5.15 13.34 6.59
CA ASP A 111 -6.28 13.83 7.39
C ASP A 111 -6.29 15.35 7.54
N ALA A 112 -7.49 15.91 7.61
CA ALA A 112 -7.75 17.33 7.89
C ALA A 112 -8.98 17.46 8.78
N GLY A 113 -9.10 18.59 9.49
CA GLY A 113 -10.24 18.83 10.37
C GLY A 113 -11.19 19.86 9.80
N ARG A 114 -12.49 19.59 9.86
CA ARG A 114 -13.54 20.50 9.40
C ARG A 114 -13.36 21.92 9.99
N VAL A 115 -13.62 22.94 9.17
CA VAL A 115 -13.73 24.34 9.63
C VAL A 115 -14.99 24.51 10.48
N ALA A 116 -14.89 25.23 11.60
CA ALA A 116 -16.06 25.43 12.46
C ALA A 116 -17.16 26.24 11.75
N SER A 117 -18.39 25.78 11.89
CA SER A 117 -19.61 26.46 11.48
C SER A 117 -20.73 25.97 12.39
N GLY A 118 -21.68 26.81 12.80
CA GLY A 118 -22.98 26.35 13.36
C GLY A 118 -22.98 25.30 14.48
N GLY A 119 -21.91 25.18 15.28
CA GLY A 119 -21.75 24.13 16.31
C GLY A 119 -21.02 22.86 15.86
N GLN A 120 -20.72 22.75 14.56
CA GLN A 120 -19.86 21.73 13.96
C GLN A 120 -18.38 22.10 14.08
N SER A 121 -17.51 21.11 14.25
CA SER A 121 -16.05 21.36 14.38
C SER A 121 -15.19 20.28 13.73
N GLY A 122 -13.88 20.50 13.70
CA GLY A 122 -12.91 19.52 13.20
C GLY A 122 -12.25 18.69 14.30
N ASN A 123 -12.73 18.77 15.55
CA ASN A 123 -12.13 18.08 16.70
C ASN A 123 -12.53 16.60 16.76
N GLN A 124 -12.28 15.85 15.68
CA GLN A 124 -12.69 14.46 15.52
C GLN A 124 -11.58 13.51 15.96
N ALA A 125 -11.90 12.57 16.84
CA ALA A 125 -11.05 11.41 17.11
C ALA A 125 -11.49 10.23 16.24
N TYR A 126 -10.54 9.46 15.70
CA TYR A 126 -10.84 8.28 14.91
C TYR A 126 -9.76 7.20 15.05
N ASP A 127 -10.13 5.96 14.77
CA ASP A 127 -9.20 4.83 14.67
C ASP A 127 -9.10 4.38 13.20
N ALA A 128 -7.87 4.08 12.75
CA ALA A 128 -7.64 3.32 11.53
C ALA A 128 -7.56 1.84 11.91
N ILE A 129 -8.54 1.05 11.45
CA ILE A 129 -8.76 -0.33 11.85
C ILE A 129 -8.61 -1.24 10.64
N LEU A 130 -7.89 -2.34 10.80
CA LEU A 130 -7.80 -3.39 9.82
C LEU A 130 -8.54 -4.64 10.33
N THR A 131 -9.46 -5.15 9.53
CA THR A 131 -10.13 -6.43 9.80
C THR A 131 -9.69 -7.47 8.78
N ASN A 132 -9.12 -8.57 9.25
CA ASN A 132 -8.87 -9.74 8.42
C ASN A 132 -10.20 -10.48 8.19
N LEU A 133 -10.69 -10.51 6.95
CA LEU A 133 -12.00 -11.08 6.64
C LEU A 133 -12.00 -12.61 6.61
N ALA A 134 -10.83 -13.25 6.54
CA ALA A 134 -10.72 -14.71 6.61
C ALA A 134 -10.84 -15.21 8.06
N THR A 135 -10.31 -14.46 9.03
CA THR A 135 -10.29 -14.86 10.46
C THR A 135 -11.24 -14.04 11.34
N ASN A 136 -11.86 -12.99 10.81
CA ASN A 136 -12.58 -11.96 11.56
C ASN A 136 -11.75 -11.28 12.66
N SER A 137 -10.42 -11.33 12.57
CA SER A 137 -9.53 -10.65 13.50
C SER A 137 -9.54 -9.15 13.22
N VAL A 138 -9.79 -8.35 14.25
CA VAL A 138 -9.80 -6.89 14.21
C VAL A 138 -8.54 -6.36 14.88
N THR A 139 -7.82 -5.48 14.20
CA THR A 139 -6.61 -4.83 14.72
C THR A 139 -6.71 -3.33 14.50
N THR A 140 -6.61 -2.54 15.56
CA THR A 140 -6.42 -1.09 15.43
C THR A 140 -4.98 -0.83 15.02
N LEU A 141 -4.78 -0.29 13.81
CA LEU A 141 -3.45 0.09 13.32
C LEU A 141 -2.96 1.33 14.06
N SER A 142 -3.82 2.34 14.20
CA SER A 142 -3.51 3.58 14.91
C SER A 142 -4.76 4.34 15.34
N SER A 143 -4.56 5.26 16.28
CA SER A 143 -5.58 6.23 16.74
C SER A 143 -5.09 7.64 16.48
N HIS A 144 -5.95 8.50 15.96
CA HIS A 144 -5.64 9.88 15.65
C HIS A 144 -6.76 10.81 16.09
N ALA A 145 -6.43 12.10 16.16
CA ALA A 145 -7.40 13.17 16.32
C ALA A 145 -7.02 14.34 15.44
N THR A 146 -8.02 14.94 14.79
CA THR A 146 -7.88 16.20 14.07
C THR A 146 -8.27 17.37 14.99
N THR A 147 -7.82 18.57 14.65
CA THR A 147 -8.32 19.81 15.26
C THR A 147 -9.13 20.63 14.27
N THR A 148 -9.98 21.52 14.78
CA THR A 148 -10.78 22.43 13.95
C THR A 148 -9.92 23.24 13.00
N ALA A 149 -10.28 23.22 11.71
CA ALA A 149 -9.54 23.84 10.62
C ALA A 149 -8.08 23.34 10.46
N GLN A 150 -7.76 22.14 10.96
CA GLN A 150 -6.48 21.50 10.69
C GLN A 150 -6.32 21.30 9.18
N VAL A 151 -5.19 21.75 8.64
CA VAL A 151 -4.78 21.48 7.25
C VAL A 151 -4.38 20.01 7.05
N TRP A 152 -4.33 19.57 5.79
CA TRP A 152 -3.94 18.21 5.45
C TRP A 152 -2.61 17.79 6.07
N THR A 153 -2.65 16.69 6.80
CA THR A 153 -1.51 16.10 7.50
C THR A 153 -1.36 14.65 7.08
N ALA A 154 -0.14 14.26 6.69
CA ALA A 154 0.15 12.90 6.28
C ALA A 154 0.21 11.92 7.47
N ARG A 155 -0.37 10.74 7.28
CA ARG A 155 -0.36 9.62 8.22
C ARG A 155 0.16 8.38 7.50
N ALA A 156 0.87 7.54 8.23
CA ALA A 156 1.38 6.27 7.73
C ALA A 156 1.54 5.26 8.87
N MET A 157 1.22 4.00 8.61
CA MET A 157 1.41 2.88 9.52
C MET A 157 1.93 1.65 8.78
N ASN A 158 2.88 0.95 9.40
CA ASN A 158 3.40 -0.31 8.87
C ASN A 158 2.59 -1.48 9.42
N THR A 159 2.35 -2.50 8.60
CA THR A 159 1.67 -3.73 8.99
C THR A 159 2.12 -4.89 8.11
N THR A 160 2.12 -6.11 8.65
CA THR A 160 2.43 -7.32 7.89
C THR A 160 1.13 -8.00 7.48
N LEU A 161 0.94 -8.21 6.18
CA LEU A 161 -0.29 -8.79 5.62
C LEU A 161 -0.01 -10.10 4.92
N THR A 162 -1.00 -10.98 4.92
CA THR A 162 -0.93 -12.31 4.32
C THR A 162 -1.47 -12.29 2.88
N GLY A 163 -0.71 -12.86 1.95
CA GLY A 163 -1.10 -13.05 0.55
C GLY A 163 -2.36 -13.93 0.40
N GLY A 164 -3.16 -13.64 -0.61
CA GLY A 164 -4.45 -14.28 -0.87
C GLY A 164 -5.56 -13.91 0.11
N THR A 165 -5.31 -13.00 1.05
CA THR A 165 -6.28 -12.62 2.09
C THR A 165 -6.96 -11.30 1.76
N SER A 166 -8.27 -11.23 2.00
CA SER A 166 -9.03 -9.97 1.94
C SER A 166 -9.07 -9.30 3.30
N TYR A 167 -8.85 -7.99 3.30
CA TYR A 167 -8.88 -7.14 4.47
C TYR A 167 -9.88 -6.02 4.28
N ARG A 168 -10.43 -5.52 5.37
CA ARG A 168 -11.20 -4.27 5.41
C ARG A 168 -10.40 -3.22 6.16
N LEU A 169 -10.10 -2.11 5.50
CA LEU A 169 -9.63 -0.90 6.16
C LEU A 169 -10.86 -0.07 6.55
N THR A 170 -10.93 0.34 7.81
CA THR A 170 -12.01 1.18 8.35
C THR A 170 -11.42 2.38 9.06
N PHE A 171 -11.87 3.58 8.72
CA PHE A 171 -11.71 4.78 9.54
C PHE A 171 -12.96 4.94 10.40
N GLN A 172 -12.82 4.71 11.70
CA GLN A 172 -13.93 4.67 12.65
C GLN A 172 -13.91 5.94 13.52
N GLY A 173 -14.95 6.75 13.46
CA GLY A 173 -15.13 7.92 14.31
C GLY A 173 -15.40 7.54 15.77
N LYS A 174 -14.96 8.38 16.71
CA LYS A 174 -15.03 8.12 18.16
C LYS A 174 -15.67 9.24 18.96
N THR A 175 -16.00 10.36 18.33
CA THR A 175 -16.62 11.50 19.02
C THR A 175 -18.13 11.44 18.90
N THR A 176 -18.83 11.98 19.90
CA THR A 176 -20.30 12.01 19.90
C THR A 176 -20.86 13.36 19.45
N ASN A 177 -20.07 14.43 19.56
CA ASN A 177 -20.42 15.74 19.00
C ASN A 177 -20.27 15.74 17.48
N ASP A 178 -20.88 16.73 16.83
CA ASP A 178 -20.76 16.97 15.38
C ASP A 178 -19.37 17.49 15.01
N ASN A 179 -18.41 16.58 15.16
CA ASN A 179 -17.04 16.75 14.75
C ASN A 179 -16.81 15.95 13.47
N THR A 180 -15.87 16.38 12.64
CA THR A 180 -15.57 15.68 11.40
C THR A 180 -14.08 15.76 11.06
N ALA A 181 -13.52 14.60 10.75
CA ALA A 181 -12.24 14.46 10.07
C ALA A 181 -12.50 14.22 8.59
N PHE A 182 -11.74 14.89 7.74
CA PHE A 182 -11.64 14.59 6.31
C PHE A 182 -10.48 13.62 6.07
N ILE A 183 -10.67 12.69 5.14
CA ILE A 183 -9.75 11.61 4.80
C ILE A 183 -9.52 11.63 3.30
N ASP A 184 -8.26 11.59 2.86
CA ASP A 184 -7.92 11.63 1.43
C ASP A 184 -6.61 10.86 1.14
N ALA A 185 -6.34 10.61 -0.14
CA ALA A 185 -5.13 9.96 -0.68
C ALA A 185 -4.77 8.66 0.06
N VAL A 186 -5.77 7.82 0.33
CA VAL A 186 -5.60 6.56 1.02
C VAL A 186 -4.91 5.55 0.10
N ALA A 187 -3.79 4.99 0.55
CA ALA A 187 -3.08 3.96 -0.19
C ALA A 187 -2.58 2.85 0.74
N VAL A 188 -2.49 1.65 0.17
CA VAL A 188 -1.81 0.50 0.79
C VAL A 188 -0.77 0.03 -0.21
N ASN A 189 0.50 0.14 0.18
CA ASN A 189 1.65 -0.12 -0.68
C ASN A 189 2.55 -1.15 -0.03
N ALA A 190 3.08 -2.12 -0.79
CA ALA A 190 4.08 -3.03 -0.26
C ALA A 190 5.38 -2.27 0.05
N VAL A 191 6.02 -2.61 1.17
CA VAL A 191 7.38 -2.16 1.47
C VAL A 191 8.32 -2.92 0.52
N PRO A 192 9.05 -2.23 -0.37
CA PRO A 192 9.98 -2.91 -1.26
C PRO A 192 11.07 -3.56 -0.43
N VAL A 193 11.17 -4.89 -0.49
CA VAL A 193 12.36 -5.59 -0.02
C VAL A 193 13.49 -5.27 -1.00
N SER A 194 14.54 -4.58 -0.53
CA SER A 194 15.75 -4.49 -1.34
C SER A 194 16.26 -5.91 -1.53
N ALA A 195 16.40 -6.35 -2.78
CA ALA A 195 17.06 -7.62 -3.07
C ALA A 195 18.50 -7.50 -2.56
N VAL A 196 18.76 -8.05 -1.36
CA VAL A 196 20.11 -8.18 -0.84
C VAL A 196 20.85 -9.14 -1.78
N PRO A 197 21.96 -8.74 -2.40
CA PRO A 197 22.78 -9.68 -3.17
C PRO A 197 23.25 -10.79 -2.23
N GLU A 198 22.75 -12.01 -2.43
CA GLU A 198 23.10 -13.11 -1.54
C GLU A 198 24.61 -13.42 -1.62
N PRO A 199 25.28 -13.69 -0.48
CA PRO A 199 26.73 -13.98 -0.39
C PRO A 199 27.21 -15.12 -1.30
N SER A 200 26.30 -16.01 -1.73
CA SER A 200 26.57 -17.14 -2.61
C SER A 200 26.98 -16.72 -4.04
N SER A 201 26.60 -15.52 -4.49
CA SER A 201 26.98 -15.03 -5.83
C SER A 201 28.48 -14.81 -5.97
N TRP A 202 29.13 -14.33 -4.90
CA TRP A 202 30.58 -14.19 -4.83
C TRP A 202 31.25 -15.55 -4.70
N GLY A 203 30.67 -16.45 -3.90
CA GLY A 203 31.15 -17.83 -3.75
C GLY A 203 31.18 -18.57 -5.09
N LEU A 204 30.08 -18.51 -5.87
CA LEU A 204 29.99 -19.13 -7.19
C LEU A 204 30.91 -18.47 -8.21
N MET A 205 31.11 -17.15 -8.15
CA MET A 205 32.08 -16.43 -8.98
C MET A 205 33.51 -16.91 -8.69
N VAL A 206 33.91 -16.97 -7.42
CA VAL A 206 35.25 -17.43 -7.01
C VAL A 206 35.47 -18.89 -7.38
N VAL A 207 34.49 -19.76 -7.10
CA VAL A 207 34.54 -21.17 -7.50
C VAL A 207 34.63 -21.31 -9.03
N GLY A 208 33.89 -20.51 -9.78
CA GLY A 208 33.96 -20.46 -11.25
C GLY A 208 35.35 -20.10 -11.76
N PHE A 209 35.97 -19.04 -11.22
CA PHE A 209 37.33 -18.67 -11.61
C PHE A 209 38.40 -19.67 -11.17
N CYS A 210 38.27 -20.25 -9.97
CA CYS A 210 39.19 -21.27 -9.48
C CYS A 210 39.13 -22.56 -10.32
N THR A 211 37.93 -22.99 -10.71
CA THR A 211 37.76 -24.19 -11.56
C THR A 211 38.31 -23.96 -12.97
N LEU A 212 38.06 -22.80 -13.57
CA LEU A 212 38.67 -22.39 -14.85
C LEU A 212 40.20 -22.38 -14.79
N ALA A 213 40.77 -21.75 -13.76
CA ALA A 213 42.22 -21.70 -13.57
C ALA A 213 42.84 -23.09 -13.42
N PHE A 214 42.19 -23.99 -12.67
CA PHE A 214 42.64 -25.36 -12.48
C PHE A 214 42.63 -26.17 -13.78
N VAL A 215 41.56 -26.06 -14.58
CA VAL A 215 41.48 -26.74 -15.89
C VAL A 215 42.56 -26.24 -16.84
N MET A 216 42.81 -24.93 -16.88
CA MET A 216 43.89 -24.35 -17.71
C MET A 216 45.28 -24.84 -17.28
N ARG A 217 45.53 -24.98 -15.97
CA ARG A 217 46.78 -25.53 -15.44
C ARG A 217 47.01 -26.97 -15.89
N ARG A 218 45.98 -27.83 -15.85
CA ARG A 218 46.11 -29.24 -16.28
C ARG A 218 46.41 -29.37 -17.78
N ARG A 219 45.81 -28.55 -18.63
CA ARG A 219 46.05 -28.60 -20.09
C ARG A 219 47.48 -28.24 -20.46
N ARG A 220 48.07 -27.22 -19.81
CA ARG A 220 49.48 -26.84 -20.05
C ARG A 220 50.45 -27.97 -19.68
N ALA A 221 50.21 -28.68 -18.57
CA ALA A 221 51.05 -29.79 -18.14
C ALA A 221 51.02 -30.97 -19.14
N LEU A 222 49.86 -31.27 -19.71
CA LEU A 222 49.72 -32.34 -20.71
C LEU A 222 50.43 -32.00 -22.03
N HIS A 223 50.34 -30.75 -22.49
CA HIS A 223 51.08 -30.32 -23.70
C HIS A 223 52.61 -30.38 -23.51
N ALA A 224 53.12 -30.03 -22.33
CA ALA A 224 54.55 -30.11 -22.03
C ALA A 224 55.07 -31.56 -22.07
N LEU A 225 54.26 -32.53 -21.62
CA LEU A 225 54.62 -33.96 -21.63
C LEU A 225 54.57 -34.56 -23.05
N SER A 226 53.63 -34.13 -23.89
CA SER A 226 53.55 -34.59 -25.29
C SER A 226 54.67 -34.06 -26.19
N GLY A 227 55.34 -32.96 -25.80
CA GLY A 227 56.47 -32.39 -26.54
C GLY A 227 57.84 -33.03 -26.26
N SER A 228 57.94 -33.89 -25.24
CA SER A 228 59.24 -34.45 -24.79
C SER A 228 59.58 -35.82 -25.41
N ALA A 229 58.74 -36.39 -26.27
CA ALA A 229 58.89 -37.76 -26.77
C ALA A 229 59.44 -37.88 -28.20
N ALA A 230 60.02 -36.83 -28.78
CA ALA A 230 60.60 -36.86 -30.12
C ALA A 230 62.05 -36.38 -30.13
N SER A 231 62.99 -37.30 -29.90
CA SER A 231 64.22 -37.33 -30.70
C SER A 231 64.77 -38.75 -30.73
N PRO A 232 64.59 -39.49 -31.84
CA PRO A 232 65.30 -40.74 -32.05
C PRO A 232 66.78 -40.44 -32.33
N LEU A 233 67.64 -41.22 -31.67
CA LEU A 233 69.07 -41.31 -31.97
C LEU A 233 69.27 -41.63 -33.47
N ALA A 234 70.04 -40.80 -34.15
CA ALA A 234 70.63 -41.12 -35.44
C ALA A 234 72.17 -41.06 -35.31
N ALA A 235 72.77 -42.08 -35.92
CA ALA A 235 74.16 -42.53 -35.97
C ALA A 235 75.26 -41.45 -36.05
#